data_AF-A0A928IKM6-F1
#
_entry.id   AF-A0A928IKM6-F1
#
_cell.length_a   1.000
_cell.length_b   1.000
_cell.length_c   1.000
_cell.angle_alpha   90.00
_cell.angle_beta   90.00
_cell.angle_gamma   90.00
#
_symmetry.space_group_name_H-M   'P 1'
#
loop_
_entity.id
_entity.type
_entity.pdbx_description
1 polymer ?
#
loop_
_entity_poly.entity_id
_entity_poly.type
_entity_poly.pdbx_seq_one_letter_code
_entity_poly.pdbx_strand_id
1 'polypeptide(L)'
;MNSRRRSRLIDITGNQYNFLKVVRFVGMRGSRSLWECECTRCGKHVVLRKDHFAYKNSRQKSCGCWHRDQSRKRTLAIHRRAKEREAS
;
A
#
# COMPACT_ATOMS: atom_id res chain seq x y z
N MET A 1 11.90 7.40 -39.67
CA MET A 1 11.02 6.30 -39.22
C MET A 1 10.63 6.53 -37.77
N ASN A 2 9.44 7.08 -37.51
CA ASN A 2 8.96 7.37 -36.14
C ASN A 2 8.53 6.08 -35.47
N SER A 3 9.47 5.43 -34.79
CA SER A 3 9.22 4.32 -33.88
C SER A 3 8.39 4.82 -32.71
N ARG A 4 7.05 4.78 -32.89
CA ARG A 4 6.07 4.85 -31.81
C ARG A 4 6.49 3.79 -30.80
N ARG A 5 7.15 4.22 -29.71
CA ARG A 5 7.51 3.34 -28.60
C ARG A 5 6.18 2.79 -28.08
N ARG A 6 5.82 1.58 -28.51
CA ARG A 6 4.80 0.77 -27.83
C ARG A 6 5.31 0.66 -26.40
N SER A 7 4.71 1.43 -25.50
CA SER A 7 4.87 1.26 -24.07
C SER A 7 4.43 -0.17 -23.79
N ARG A 8 5.38 -1.11 -23.80
CA ARG A 8 5.11 -2.50 -23.43
C ARG A 8 4.68 -2.43 -21.98
N LEU A 9 3.37 -2.51 -21.74
CA LEU A 9 2.83 -2.69 -20.42
C LEU A 9 3.45 -4.00 -19.92
N ILE A 10 4.44 -3.89 -19.04
CA ILE A 10 5.04 -5.06 -18.40
C ILE A 10 3.98 -5.53 -17.41
N ASP A 11 3.40 -6.69 -17.70
CA ASP A 11 2.54 -7.36 -16.74
C ASP A 11 3.37 -7.76 -15.52
N ILE A 12 2.94 -7.28 -14.36
CA ILE A 12 3.56 -7.57 -13.07
C ILE A 12 2.57 -8.27 -12.13
N THR A 13 1.45 -8.75 -12.67
CA THR A 13 0.47 -9.55 -11.93
C THR A 13 1.16 -10.76 -11.30
N GLY A 14 0.85 -11.05 -10.03
CA GLY A 14 1.47 -12.12 -9.26
C GLY A 14 2.81 -11.75 -8.62
N ASN A 15 3.47 -10.67 -9.05
CA ASN A 15 4.72 -10.24 -8.43
C ASN A 15 4.48 -9.63 -7.05
N GLN A 16 5.42 -9.87 -6.15
CA GLN A 16 5.42 -9.28 -4.82
C GLN A 16 6.50 -8.21 -4.68
N TYR A 17 6.10 -7.05 -4.19
CA TYR A 17 6.98 -5.92 -3.89
C TYR A 17 6.82 -5.57 -2.41
N ASN A 18 7.88 -5.77 -1.63
CA ASN A 18 7.83 -5.60 -0.17
C ASN A 18 6.68 -6.44 0.46
N PHE A 19 5.68 -5.79 1.05
CA PHE A 19 4.51 -6.43 1.65
C PHE A 19 3.25 -6.31 0.78
N LEU A 20 3.40 -6.01 -0.51
CA LEU A 20 2.31 -5.84 -1.46
C LEU A 20 2.46 -6.85 -2.60
N LYS A 21 1.49 -7.76 -2.73
CA LYS A 21 1.38 -8.71 -3.83
C LYS A 21 0.46 -8.13 -4.89
N VAL A 22 0.91 -8.03 -6.14
CA VAL A 22 0.08 -7.52 -7.24
C VAL A 22 -0.96 -8.57 -7.61
N VAL A 23 -2.24 -8.20 -7.51
CA VAL A 23 -3.38 -9.07 -7.80
C VAL A 23 -3.82 -8.95 -9.25
N ARG A 24 -3.95 -7.71 -9.75
CA ARG A 24 -4.38 -7.45 -11.14
C ARG A 24 -4.11 -6.01 -11.58
N PHE A 25 -4.08 -5.82 -12.88
CA PHE A 25 -4.12 -4.49 -13.49
C PHE A 25 -5.53 -3.90 -13.38
N VAL A 26 -5.64 -2.66 -12.89
CA VAL A 26 -6.92 -1.96 -12.73
C VAL A 26 -7.20 -1.01 -13.89
N GLY A 27 -6.14 -0.44 -14.46
CA GLY A 27 -6.29 0.52 -15.54
C GLY A 27 -5.11 1.47 -15.66
N MET A 28 -5.26 2.47 -16.50
CA MET A 28 -4.25 3.52 -16.69
C MET A 28 -4.85 4.87 -16.33
N ARG A 29 -4.09 5.65 -15.56
CA ARG A 29 -4.40 7.06 -15.31
C ARG A 29 -3.35 7.92 -15.99
N GLY A 30 -3.70 8.45 -17.15
CA GLY A 30 -2.76 9.12 -18.05
C GLY A 30 -1.70 8.13 -18.56
N SER A 31 -0.42 8.46 -18.37
CA SER A 31 0.71 7.62 -18.77
C SER A 31 1.10 6.54 -17.74
N ARG A 32 0.31 6.36 -16.67
CA ARG A 32 0.72 5.56 -15.50
C ARG A 32 -0.23 4.40 -15.22
N SER A 33 0.34 3.21 -15.06
CA SER A 33 -0.37 1.97 -14.78
C SER A 33 -0.80 1.88 -13.30
N LEU A 34 -2.09 1.63 -13.08
CA LEU A 34 -2.70 1.34 -11.79
C LEU A 34 -2.83 -0.17 -11.60
N TRP A 35 -2.37 -0.63 -10.45
CA TRP A 35 -2.34 -2.04 -10.06
C TRP A 35 -3.06 -2.19 -8.74
N GLU A 36 -3.93 -3.19 -8.65
CA GLU A 36 -4.49 -3.63 -7.39
C GLU A 36 -3.47 -4.55 -6.73
N CYS A 37 -3.07 -4.19 -5.51
CA CYS A 37 -2.14 -4.95 -4.72
C CYS A 37 -2.80 -5.38 -3.41
N GLU A 38 -2.65 -6.63 -3.04
CA GLU A 38 -3.04 -7.17 -1.75
C GLU A 38 -1.86 -7.06 -0.79
N CYS A 39 -2.12 -6.55 0.41
CA CYS A 39 -1.08 -6.51 1.42
C CYS A 39 -1.01 -7.84 2.17
N THR A 40 0.11 -8.53 2.05
CA THR A 40 0.37 -9.85 2.66
C THR A 40 0.40 -9.84 4.19
N ARG A 41 0.43 -8.65 4.80
CA ARG A 41 0.39 -8.46 6.26
C ARG A 41 -1.02 -8.34 6.83
N CYS A 42 -1.95 -7.79 6.04
CA CYS A 42 -3.26 -7.33 6.52
C CYS A 42 -4.44 -7.87 5.69
N GLY A 43 -4.17 -8.49 4.53
CA GLY A 43 -5.18 -8.94 3.56
C GLY A 43 -5.91 -7.80 2.83
N LYS A 44 -5.54 -6.54 3.09
CA LYS A 44 -6.22 -5.39 2.48
C LYS A 44 -5.75 -5.19 1.04
N HIS A 45 -6.72 -4.99 0.16
CA HIS A 45 -6.49 -4.61 -1.23
C HIS A 45 -6.34 -3.08 -1.34
N VAL A 46 -5.31 -2.64 -2.05
CA VAL A 46 -5.00 -1.23 -2.30
C VAL A 46 -4.66 -1.03 -3.77
N VAL A 47 -5.25 -0.02 -4.41
CA VAL A 47 -4.92 0.34 -5.79
C VAL A 47 -3.81 1.38 -5.78
N LEU A 48 -2.66 1.01 -6.34
CA LEU A 48 -1.46 1.84 -6.34
C LEU A 48 -0.85 1.88 -7.72
N ARG A 49 -0.11 2.95 -7.99
CA ARG A 49 0.67 3.05 -9.23
C ARG A 49 1.96 2.27 -9.09
N LYS A 50 2.43 1.67 -10.18
CA LYS A 50 3.68 0.88 -10.21
C LYS A 50 4.84 1.63 -9.57
N ASP A 51 5.00 2.91 -9.88
CA ASP A 51 6.10 3.74 -9.37
C ASP A 51 6.04 4.00 -7.85
N HIS A 52 4.87 3.86 -7.23
CA HIS A 52 4.70 4.08 -5.78
C HIS A 52 5.13 2.88 -4.92
N PHE A 53 5.22 1.66 -5.48
CA PHE A 53 5.55 0.44 -4.73
C PHE A 53 6.71 -0.39 -5.33
N ALA A 54 6.97 -0.27 -6.64
CA ALA A 54 7.99 -1.11 -7.31
C ALA A 54 9.44 -0.66 -7.05
N TYR A 55 9.65 0.59 -6.64
CA TYR A 55 10.99 1.09 -6.29
C TYR A 55 11.41 0.67 -4.88
N LYS A 56 12.70 0.38 -4.67
CA LYS A 56 13.27 0.07 -3.34
C LYS A 56 13.02 1.19 -2.32
N ASN A 57 13.08 2.45 -2.78
CA ASN A 57 12.83 3.65 -1.98
C ASN A 57 11.37 4.14 -2.05
N SER A 58 10.44 3.24 -2.38
CA SER A 58 9.01 3.56 -2.39
C SER A 58 8.53 4.01 -1.00
N ARG A 59 7.68 5.04 -0.99
CA ARG A 59 6.96 5.47 0.23
C ARG A 59 5.91 4.45 0.63
N GLN A 60 5.35 3.71 -0.33
CA GLN A 60 4.26 2.76 -0.09
C GLN A 60 4.76 1.32 -0.12
N LYS A 61 5.22 0.82 1.05
CA LYS A 61 5.69 -0.56 1.23
C LYS A 61 4.60 -1.52 1.71
N SER A 62 3.46 -1.00 2.16
CA SER A 62 2.33 -1.76 2.73
C SER A 62 1.00 -1.03 2.56
N CYS A 63 -0.11 -1.67 2.95
CA CYS A 63 -1.47 -1.08 3.00
C CYS A 63 -1.62 0.07 4.03
N GLY A 64 -0.57 0.41 4.81
CA GLY A 64 -0.63 1.38 5.91
C GLY A 64 -1.18 0.80 7.23
N CYS A 65 -1.52 -0.50 7.27
CA CYS A 65 -2.06 -1.15 8.46
C CYS A 65 -1.15 -1.05 9.68
N TRP A 66 0.17 -1.11 9.47
CA TRP A 66 1.13 -1.10 10.57
C TRP A 66 1.12 0.22 11.32
N HIS A 67 1.15 1.35 10.59
CA HIS A 67 1.04 2.68 11.19
C HIS A 67 -0.34 2.91 11.84
N ARG A 68 -1.42 2.41 11.22
CA ARG A 68 -2.77 2.55 11.76
C ARG A 68 -2.96 1.78 13.08
N ASP A 69 -2.45 0.56 13.17
CA ASP A 69 -2.54 -0.25 14.39
C ASP A 69 -1.73 0.38 15.54
N GLN A 70 -0.52 0.87 15.25
CA GLN A 70 0.33 1.55 16.23
C GLN A 70 -0.31 2.85 16.75
N SER A 71 -0.91 3.65 15.87
CA SER A 71 -1.63 4.87 16.27
C SER A 71 -2.82 4.55 17.18
N ARG A 72 -3.63 3.54 16.82
CA ARG A 72 -4.79 3.12 17.64
C ARG A 72 -4.37 2.65 19.04
N LYS A 73 -3.30 1.84 19.14
CA LYS A 73 -2.78 1.37 20.43
C LYS A 73 -2.32 2.52 21.33
N ARG A 74 -1.69 3.55 20.77
CA ARG A 74 -1.26 4.75 21.51
C ARG A 74 -2.46 5.52 22.06
N THR A 75 -3.50 5.76 21.25
CA THR A 75 -4.72 6.46 21.71
C THR A 75 -5.43 5.69 22.82
N LEU A 76 -5.57 4.36 22.69
CA LEU A 76 -6.20 3.52 23.71
C LEU A 76 -5.40 3.51 25.03
N ALA A 77 -4.06 3.49 24.97
CA ALA A 77 -3.23 3.56 26.16
C ALA A 77 -3.37 4.88 26.92
N ILE A 78 -3.60 6.00 26.21
CA ILE A 78 -3.84 7.31 26.84
C ILE A 78 -5.17 7.31 27.60
N HIS A 79 -6.26 6.82 26.98
CA HIS A 79 -7.57 6.78 27.64
C HIS A 79 -7.61 5.82 28.85
N ARG A 80 -6.87 4.71 28.81
CA ARG A 80 -6.81 3.77 29.95
C ARG A 80 -6.24 4.44 31.21
N ARG A 81 -5.18 5.22 31.07
CA ARG A 81 -4.55 5.96 32.18
C ARG A 81 -5.42 7.10 32.73
N ALA A 82 -6.30 7.66 31.90
CA ALA A 82 -7.24 8.69 32.35
C ALA A 82 -8.34 8.09 33.23
N LYS A 83 -8.89 6.92 32.88
CA LYS A 83 -9.92 6.25 33.68
C LYS A 83 -9.43 5.78 35.06
N GLU A 84 -8.17 5.39 35.20
CA GLU A 84 -7.61 4.90 36.48
C GLU A 84 -7.40 6.03 37.50
N ARG A 85 -7.26 7.29 37.06
CA ARG A 85 -7.07 8.45 37.94
C ARG A 85 -8.37 9.04 38.50
N GLU A 86 -9.49 8.81 37.83
CA GLU A 86 -10.80 9.34 38.22
C GLU A 86 -11.57 8.39 39.16
N ALA A 87 -11.02 7.19 39.37
CA ALA A 87 -11.54 6.16 40.27
C ALA A 87 -10.77 6.05 41.61
N SER A 88 -9.92 7.03 41.93
CA SER A 88 -9.21 7.17 43.23
C SER A 88 -9.58 8.48 43.92
#